data_AF-A0AB36FY37-F1
#
_entry.id   AF-A0AB36FY37-F1
#
_cell.length_a   1.000
_cell.length_b   1.000
_cell.length_c   1.000
_cell.angle_alpha   90.00
_cell.angle_beta   90.00
_cell.angle_gamma   90.00
#
_symmetry.space_group_name_H-M   'P 1'
#
loop_
_entity.id
_entity.type
_entity.pdbx_description
1 polymer ?
#
loop_
_entity_poly.entity_id
_entity_poly.type
_entity_poly.pdbx_seq_one_letter_code
_entity_poly.pdbx_strand_id
1 'polypeptide(L)'
;MQINYLCPKHADWVYNNPEQALHVMARDEMQGTMLMQSGQFSEAIPYLGCAFDIAVILLEVDGGENSAMTAKIMGFTSLLEETYFHLKLPHHRNAIVDRAHTVISASNNIVNSNVPLRFAV
;
A
#
# COMPACT_ATOMS: atom_id res chain seq x y z
N MET A 1 -11.94 12.30 -0.59
CA MET A 1 -12.13 11.25 -1.62
C MET A 1 -11.54 9.97 -1.05
N GLN A 2 -12.22 8.84 -1.17
CA GLN A 2 -11.64 7.54 -0.81
C GLN A 2 -11.12 6.88 -2.08
N ILE A 3 -9.87 6.38 -2.06
CA ILE A 3 -9.26 5.69 -3.20
C ILE A 3 -8.99 4.24 -2.82
N ASN A 4 -9.46 3.32 -3.65
CA ASN A 4 -9.14 1.90 -3.63
C ASN A 4 -8.91 1.50 -5.08
N TYR A 5 -7.92 0.65 -5.30
CA TYR A 5 -7.48 0.21 -6.63
C TYR A 5 -7.93 -1.21 -6.93
N LEU A 6 -7.89 -2.09 -5.93
CA LEU A 6 -8.50 -3.41 -6.02
C LEU A 6 -10.02 -3.30 -5.87
N CYS A 7 -10.73 -4.03 -6.72
CA CYS A 7 -12.14 -4.28 -6.52
C CYS A 7 -12.35 -5.29 -5.37
N PRO A 8 -13.54 -5.34 -4.75
CA PRO A 8 -13.81 -6.22 -3.61
C PRO A 8 -13.44 -7.69 -3.86
N LYS A 9 -13.74 -8.20 -5.06
CA LYS A 9 -13.40 -9.58 -5.43
C LYS A 9 -11.89 -9.87 -5.43
N HIS A 10 -11.07 -8.92 -5.88
CA HIS A 10 -9.62 -9.10 -5.86
C HIS A 10 -9.05 -8.92 -4.46
N ALA A 11 -9.62 -8.01 -3.66
CA ALA A 11 -9.26 -7.89 -2.24
C ALA A 11 -9.55 -9.20 -1.50
N ASP A 12 -10.75 -9.77 -1.68
CA ASP A 12 -11.12 -11.07 -1.10
C ASP A 12 -10.13 -12.17 -1.53
N TRP A 13 -9.71 -12.19 -2.79
CA TRP A 13 -8.73 -13.17 -3.25
C TRP A 13 -7.38 -13.02 -2.53
N VAL A 14 -6.91 -11.79 -2.29
CA VAL A 14 -5.65 -11.53 -1.56
C VAL A 14 -5.72 -12.06 -0.13
N TYR A 15 -6.80 -11.77 0.61
CA TYR A 15 -6.98 -12.29 1.97
C TYR A 15 -6.93 -13.83 2.03
N ASN A 16 -7.40 -14.51 0.98
CA ASN A 16 -7.42 -15.97 0.92
C ASN A 16 -6.12 -16.58 0.33
N ASN A 17 -5.24 -15.77 -0.26
CA ASN A 17 -4.04 -16.24 -0.97
C ASN A 17 -2.82 -15.31 -0.73
N PRO A 18 -2.41 -15.07 0.54
CA PRO A 18 -1.42 -14.05 0.87
C PRO A 18 -0.03 -14.34 0.29
N GLU A 19 0.40 -15.60 0.25
CA GLU A 19 1.70 -15.98 -0.33
C GLU A 19 1.75 -15.71 -1.84
N GLN A 20 0.69 -16.08 -2.56
CA GLN A 20 0.58 -15.81 -4.00
C GLN A 20 0.47 -14.30 -4.27
N ALA A 21 -0.21 -13.57 -3.40
CA ALA A 21 -0.37 -12.14 -3.52
C ALA A 21 0.96 -11.37 -3.42
N LEU A 22 1.95 -11.87 -2.65
CA LEU A 22 3.31 -11.30 -2.64
C LEU A 22 3.94 -11.28 -4.03
N HIS A 23 3.76 -12.35 -4.81
CA HIS A 23 4.28 -12.43 -6.18
C HIS A 23 3.54 -11.48 -7.12
N VAL A 24 2.21 -11.35 -6.97
CA VAL A 24 1.40 -10.40 -7.74
C VAL A 24 1.82 -8.97 -7.45
N MET A 25 2.00 -8.62 -6.16
CA MET A 25 2.48 -7.30 -5.73
C MET A 25 3.85 -6.97 -6.33
N ALA A 26 4.81 -7.90 -6.27
CA ALA A 26 6.15 -7.68 -6.81
C ALA A 26 6.15 -7.49 -8.34
N ARG A 27 5.30 -8.26 -9.05
CA ARG A 27 5.10 -8.10 -10.50
C ARG A 27 4.53 -6.72 -10.82
N ASP A 28 3.50 -6.29 -10.10
CA ASP A 28 2.81 -5.03 -10.36
C ASP A 28 3.69 -3.83 -9.98
N GLU A 29 4.49 -3.93 -8.91
CA GLU A 29 5.54 -2.96 -8.57
C GLU A 29 6.52 -2.77 -9.72
N MET A 30 7.04 -3.86 -10.28
CA MET A 30 7.99 -3.83 -11.38
C MET A 30 7.38 -3.18 -12.63
N GLN A 31 6.19 -3.64 -13.03
CA GLN A 31 5.52 -3.14 -14.23
C GLN A 31 5.12 -1.66 -14.10
N GLY A 32 4.57 -1.27 -12.95
CA GLY A 32 4.18 0.11 -12.66
C GLY A 32 5.38 1.06 -12.65
N THR A 33 6.49 0.65 -12.04
CA THR A 33 7.72 1.45 -12.01
C THR A 33 8.30 1.64 -13.42
N MET A 34 8.33 0.58 -14.24
CA MET A 34 8.78 0.68 -15.63
C MET A 34 7.94 1.66 -16.47
N LEU A 35 6.61 1.64 -16.29
CA LEU A 35 5.70 2.57 -16.97
C LEU A 35 5.93 4.01 -16.51
N MET A 36 6.07 4.23 -15.20
CA MET A 36 6.35 5.54 -14.63
C MET A 36 7.67 6.12 -15.15
N GLN A 37 8.73 5.32 -15.17
CA GLN A 37 10.04 5.70 -15.73
C GLN A 37 9.99 5.99 -17.23
N SER A 38 9.04 5.38 -17.95
CA SER A 38 8.80 5.63 -19.38
C SER A 38 7.89 6.83 -19.64
N GLY A 39 7.46 7.56 -18.60
CA GLY A 39 6.54 8.70 -18.69
C GLY A 39 5.07 8.30 -18.93
N GLN A 40 4.75 7.01 -18.89
CA GLN A 40 3.39 6.46 -19.05
C GLN A 40 2.68 6.48 -17.68
N PHE A 41 2.49 7.69 -17.15
CA PHE A 41 1.99 7.89 -15.79
C PHE A 41 0.56 7.35 -15.59
N SER A 42 -0.33 7.55 -16.56
CA SER A 42 -1.71 7.08 -16.47
C SER A 42 -1.78 5.55 -16.43
N GLU A 43 -0.94 4.89 -17.23
CA GLU A 43 -0.84 3.45 -17.32
C GLU A 43 -0.15 2.83 -16.10
N ALA A 44 0.72 3.57 -15.42
CA ALA A 44 1.40 3.13 -14.21
C ALA A 44 0.45 2.99 -13.00
N ILE A 45 -0.55 3.88 -12.89
CA ILE A 45 -1.49 3.94 -11.75
C ILE A 45 -2.11 2.58 -11.41
N PRO A 46 -2.75 1.83 -12.34
CA PRO A 46 -3.40 0.57 -11.98
C PRO A 46 -2.42 -0.45 -11.40
N TYR A 47 -1.18 -0.51 -11.87
CA TYR A 47 -0.19 -1.45 -11.34
C TYR A 47 0.31 -1.03 -9.96
N LEU A 48 0.75 0.23 -9.82
CA LEU A 48 1.23 0.75 -8.53
C LEU A 48 0.14 0.77 -7.46
N GLY A 49 -1.09 1.09 -7.85
CA GLY A 49 -2.26 1.09 -6.98
C GLY A 49 -2.67 -0.31 -6.54
N CYS A 50 -2.65 -1.30 -7.44
CA CYS A 50 -2.89 -2.69 -7.04
C CYS A 50 -1.81 -3.18 -6.08
N ALA A 51 -0.53 -2.91 -6.37
CA ALA A 51 0.57 -3.26 -5.48
C ALA A 51 0.43 -2.62 -4.09
N PHE A 52 0.01 -1.34 -4.03
CA PHE A 52 -0.31 -0.66 -2.78
C PHE A 52 -1.42 -1.36 -1.98
N ASP A 53 -2.55 -1.66 -2.61
CA ASP A 53 -3.68 -2.33 -1.93
C ASP A 53 -3.32 -3.73 -1.44
N ILE A 54 -2.56 -4.50 -2.24
CA ILE A 54 -2.05 -5.80 -1.81
C ILE A 54 -1.16 -5.63 -0.57
N ALA A 55 -0.24 -4.66 -0.58
CA ALA A 55 0.64 -4.41 0.56
C ALA A 55 -0.13 -4.06 1.83
N VAL A 56 -1.18 -3.23 1.72
CA VAL A 56 -2.06 -2.89 2.85
C VAL A 56 -2.74 -4.13 3.40
N ILE A 57 -3.35 -4.96 2.54
CA ILE A 57 -4.02 -6.19 2.98
C ILE A 57 -3.01 -7.16 3.63
N LEU A 58 -1.82 -7.33 3.06
CA LEU A 58 -0.81 -8.22 3.62
C LEU A 58 -0.29 -7.73 4.98
N LEU A 59 -0.17 -6.41 5.17
CA LEU A 59 0.16 -5.84 6.47
C LEU A 59 -0.94 -6.14 7.50
N GLU A 60 -2.22 -6.02 7.12
CA GLU A 60 -3.35 -6.35 7.99
C GLU A 60 -3.39 -7.85 8.36
N VAL A 61 -3.15 -8.73 7.38
CA VAL A 61 -3.09 -10.19 7.59
C VAL A 61 -1.97 -10.57 8.56
N ASP A 62 -0.84 -9.85 8.54
CA ASP A 62 0.29 -10.05 9.46
C ASP A 62 0.11 -9.30 10.80
N GLY A 63 -1.11 -8.84 11.12
CA GLY A 63 -1.42 -8.15 12.38
C GLY A 63 -0.82 -6.75 12.51
N GLY A 64 -0.29 -6.17 11.43
CA GLY A 64 0.24 -4.82 11.41
C GLY A 64 1.69 -4.68 11.90
N GLU A 65 2.42 -5.77 12.13
CA GLU A 65 3.77 -5.72 12.70
C GLU A 65 4.89 -5.73 11.64
N ASN A 66 4.55 -5.95 10.37
CA ASN A 66 5.50 -6.12 9.28
C ASN A 66 6.16 -4.82 8.83
N SER A 67 7.32 -4.48 9.38
CA SER A 67 8.05 -3.27 9.02
C SER A 67 8.47 -3.21 7.54
N ALA A 68 8.74 -4.36 6.91
CA ALA A 68 9.05 -4.42 5.49
C ALA A 68 7.83 -4.08 4.62
N MET A 69 6.63 -4.52 5.03
CA MET A 69 5.39 -4.17 4.34
C MET A 69 5.03 -2.69 4.54
N THR A 70 5.25 -2.14 5.73
CA THR A 70 5.12 -0.71 5.99
C THR A 70 6.04 0.12 5.08
N ALA A 71 7.29 -0.32 4.89
CA ALA A 71 8.22 0.32 3.97
C ALA A 71 7.74 0.24 2.51
N LYS A 72 7.16 -0.89 2.10
CA LYS A 72 6.56 -1.05 0.76
C LYS A 72 5.38 -0.12 0.54
N ILE A 73 4.47 0.00 1.51
CA ILE A 73 3.34 0.94 1.46
C ILE A 73 3.84 2.38 1.26
N MET A 74 4.86 2.79 2.02
CA MET A 74 5.47 4.12 1.85
C MET A 74 6.11 4.29 0.47
N GLY A 75 6.85 3.29 -0.01
CA GLY A 75 7.44 3.32 -1.35
C GLY A 75 6.39 3.48 -2.45
N PHE A 76 5.31 2.68 -2.42
CA PHE A 76 4.21 2.79 -3.37
C PHE A 76 3.48 4.12 -3.26
N THR A 77 3.32 4.66 -2.05
CA THR A 77 2.75 5.99 -1.82
C THR A 77 3.57 7.05 -2.54
N SER A 78 4.90 7.05 -2.39
CA SER A 78 5.77 8.01 -3.07
C SER A 78 5.69 7.90 -4.60
N LEU A 79 5.67 6.69 -5.14
CA LEU A 79 5.53 6.48 -6.59
C LEU A 79 4.18 6.98 -7.13
N LEU A 80 3.09 6.69 -6.41
CA LEU A 80 1.74 7.17 -6.77
C LEU A 80 1.62 8.69 -6.61
N GLU A 81 2.23 9.25 -5.57
CA GLU A 81 2.27 10.69 -5.34
C GLU A 81 2.95 11.43 -6.50
N GLU A 82 4.13 10.95 -6.92
CA GLU A 82 4.87 11.46 -8.06
C GLU A 82 4.07 11.31 -9.36
N THR A 83 3.47 10.14 -9.58
CA THR A 83 2.60 9.86 -10.73
C THR A 83 1.43 10.85 -10.81
N TYR A 84 0.72 11.08 -9.69
CA TYR A 84 -0.39 12.02 -9.63
C TYR A 84 0.05 13.49 -9.76
N PHE A 85 1.25 13.82 -9.30
CA PHE A 85 1.85 15.14 -9.52
C PHE A 85 2.05 15.41 -11.01
N HIS A 86 2.67 14.48 -11.75
CA HIS A 86 2.87 14.61 -13.19
C HIS A 86 1.57 14.73 -13.98
N LEU A 87 0.53 14.03 -13.55
CA LEU A 87 -0.81 14.09 -14.15
C LEU A 87 -1.64 15.30 -13.72
N LYS A 88 -1.13 16.15 -12.81
CA LYS A 88 -1.83 17.32 -12.25
C LYS A 88 -3.16 16.93 -11.57
N LEU A 89 -3.16 15.84 -10.81
CA LEU A 89 -4.32 15.31 -10.08
C LEU A 89 -4.16 15.49 -8.55
N PRO A 90 -4.20 16.73 -8.02
CA PRO A 90 -3.86 17.01 -6.63
C PRO A 90 -4.80 16.33 -5.62
N HIS A 91 -6.08 16.14 -5.95
CA HIS A 91 -7.01 15.44 -5.06
C HIS A 91 -6.67 13.95 -4.91
N HIS A 92 -6.16 13.31 -5.98
CA HIS A 92 -5.73 11.91 -5.94
C HIS A 92 -4.41 11.79 -5.16
N ARG A 93 -3.49 12.73 -5.41
CA ARG A 93 -2.24 12.85 -4.65
C ARG A 93 -2.49 12.96 -3.14
N ASN A 94 -3.36 13.86 -2.71
CA ASN A 94 -3.67 14.03 -1.29
C ASN A 94 -4.35 12.77 -0.72
N ALA A 95 -5.28 12.17 -1.47
CA ALA A 95 -6.00 11.00 -1.00
C ALA A 95 -5.08 9.77 -0.81
N ILE A 96 -4.04 9.57 -1.63
CA ILE A 96 -3.10 8.46 -1.43
C ILE A 96 -2.22 8.68 -0.20
N VAL A 97 -1.77 9.91 0.03
CA VAL A 97 -0.98 10.29 1.22
C VAL A 97 -1.81 10.12 2.49
N ASP A 98 -3.05 10.63 2.52
CA ASP A 98 -3.96 10.49 3.66
C ASP A 98 -4.26 9.01 3.98
N ARG A 99 -4.45 8.20 2.94
CA ARG A 99 -4.68 6.76 3.10
C ARG A 99 -3.46 6.04 3.66
N ALA A 100 -2.26 6.34 3.16
CA ALA A 100 -1.03 5.76 3.68
C ALA A 100 -0.81 6.11 5.16
N HIS A 101 -1.02 7.37 5.54
CA HIS A 101 -0.95 7.80 6.94
C HIS A 101 -1.96 7.07 7.83
N THR A 102 -3.19 6.87 7.35
CA THR A 102 -4.23 6.14 8.08
C THR A 102 -3.81 4.69 8.34
N VAL A 103 -3.31 3.99 7.31
CA VAL A 103 -2.85 2.59 7.46
C VAL A 103 -1.67 2.48 8.42
N ILE A 104 -0.67 3.35 8.28
CA ILE A 104 0.56 3.29 9.09
C ILE A 104 0.29 3.66 10.54
N SER A 105 -0.54 4.67 10.80
CA SER A 105 -0.94 5.02 12.16
C SER A 105 -1.72 3.89 12.83
N ALA A 106 -2.61 3.21 12.10
CA ALA A 106 -3.33 2.03 12.60
C ALA A 106 -2.35 0.89 12.96
N SER A 107 -1.40 0.58 12.08
CA SER A 107 -0.34 -0.42 12.33
C SER A 107 0.50 -0.08 13.56
N ASN A 108 0.98 1.16 13.69
CA ASN A 108 1.76 1.60 14.85
C ASN A 108 0.97 1.51 16.18
N ASN A 109 -0.32 1.80 16.16
CA ASN A 109 -1.17 1.69 17.34
C ASN A 109 -1.36 0.23 17.78
N ILE A 110 -1.40 -0.71 16.85
CA ILE A 110 -1.48 -2.15 17.16
C ILE A 110 -0.17 -2.61 17.83
N VAL A 111 0.99 -2.25 17.27
CA VAL A 111 2.30 -2.56 17.86
C VAL A 111 2.42 -2.03 19.29
N ASN A 112 1.99 -0.79 19.54
CA ASN A 112 2.02 -0.18 20.88
C ASN A 112 1.06 -0.84 21.87
N SER A 113 -0.05 -1.41 21.40
CA SER A 113 -1.04 -2.10 22.23
C SER A 113 -0.60 -3.51 22.64
N ASN A 114 0.31 -4.12 21.87
CA ASN A 114 0.85 -5.46 22.12
C ASN A 114 2.09 -5.46 23.03
N VAL A 115 2.57 -4.31 23.50
CA VAL A 115 3.64 -4.25 24.51
C VAL A 115 3.09 -4.82 25.83
N PRO A 116 3.57 -5.98 26.32
CA PRO A 116 3.12 -6.48 27.60
C PRO A 116 3.55 -5.49 28.68
N LEU A 117 2.63 -5.16 29.59
CA LEU A 117 2.94 -4.52 30.87
C LEU A 117 3.84 -5.46 31.71
N ARG A 118 5.11 -5.56 31.34
CA ARG A 118 6.23 -6.01 32.17
C ARG A 118 7.18 -4.82 32.11
N PHE A 119 7.37 -4.00 33.13
CA PHE A 119 7.63 -4.30 34.52
C PHE A 119 7.13 -3.14 35.39
N ALA A 120 6.26 -3.43 36.34
CA ALA A 120 6.06 -2.62 37.53
C ALA A 120 5.94 -3.58 38.72
N VAL A 121 7.08 -3.94 39.29
CA VAL A 121 7.23 -4.46 40.66
C VAL A 121 8.45 -3.77 41.25
#